data_AF-A0A7X3D3J6-F1
#
_entry.id   AF-A0A7X3D3J6-F1
#
_cell.length_a   1.000
_cell.length_b   1.000
_cell.length_c   1.000
_cell.angle_alpha   90.00
_cell.angle_beta   90.00
_cell.angle_gamma   90.00
#
_symmetry.space_group_name_H-M   'P 1'
#
loop_
_entity.id
_entity.type
_entity.pdbx_description
1 polymer ?
#
loop_
_entity_poly.entity_id
_entity_poly.type
_entity_poly.pdbx_seq_one_letter_code
_entity_poly.pdbx_strand_id
1 'polypeptide(L)'
;DNILNATEAGADVAVTGTVSGDFNTGDTVTLTVDGTDYTGTVDALGDYSIDIPGSALAADADTTVDGSVTTTDTAGNIGTATDTQVYSVDVVAPIPTLAIDDITADNILNATEAGADVAVTGTVGGDFNTGDTVTLTVDGTDYTGTVDALGDYSIDVPGSALAADGDTTVDGSVTTTDAAGNSASATDTQLYSVDTTLPIPVLEIDDITADNILNAAEAG
;
A
#
# COMPACT_ATOMS: atom_id res chain seq x y z
N ASP A 1 -18.33 5.97 -3.14
CA ASP A 1 -18.13 5.92 -1.67
C ASP A 1 -18.69 7.17 -0.96
N ASN A 2 -19.03 8.25 -1.69
CA ASN A 2 -19.48 9.51 -1.11
C ASN A 2 -18.38 10.23 -0.30
N ILE A 3 -17.12 9.93 -0.63
CA ILE A 3 -15.93 10.54 -0.05
C ILE A 3 -15.07 11.04 -1.21
N LEU A 4 -14.85 12.35 -1.29
CA LEU A 4 -13.98 12.95 -2.29
C LEU A 4 -12.52 12.74 -1.88
N ASN A 5 -11.78 11.94 -2.65
CA ASN A 5 -10.37 11.68 -2.41
C ASN A 5 -9.43 12.65 -3.14
N ALA A 6 -8.11 12.54 -2.90
CA ALA A 6 -7.12 13.45 -3.48
C ALA A 6 -7.08 13.42 -5.02
N THR A 7 -7.33 12.25 -5.63
CA THR A 7 -7.38 12.11 -7.09
C THR A 7 -8.61 12.80 -7.66
N GLU A 8 -9.77 12.57 -7.03
CA GLU A 8 -11.04 13.17 -7.45
C GLU A 8 -11.04 14.69 -7.24
N ALA A 9 -10.47 15.18 -6.14
CA ALA A 9 -10.29 16.61 -5.90
C ALA A 9 -9.42 17.32 -6.96
N GLY A 10 -8.57 16.56 -7.67
CA GLY A 10 -7.70 17.07 -8.74
C GLY A 10 -8.30 16.99 -10.16
N ALA A 11 -9.49 16.43 -10.32
CA ALA A 11 -10.14 16.19 -11.61
C ALA A 11 -11.60 16.70 -11.62
N ASP A 12 -12.26 16.66 -12.77
CA ASP A 12 -13.71 16.85 -12.82
C ASP A 12 -14.42 15.58 -12.32
N VAL A 13 -15.42 15.76 -11.46
CA VAL A 13 -16.23 14.70 -10.86
C VAL A 13 -17.61 14.74 -11.49
N ALA A 14 -18.02 13.64 -12.12
CA ALA A 14 -19.35 13.50 -12.67
C ALA A 14 -20.37 13.30 -11.54
N VAL A 15 -21.17 14.33 -11.26
CA VAL A 15 -22.30 14.24 -10.33
C VAL A 15 -23.55 13.83 -11.09
N THR A 16 -24.03 12.63 -10.79
CA THR A 16 -25.14 12.00 -11.51
C THR A 16 -26.40 11.94 -10.65
N GLY A 17 -27.57 11.90 -11.30
CA GLY A 17 -28.83 11.63 -10.61
C GLY A 17 -29.96 11.39 -11.59
N THR A 18 -31.18 11.35 -11.06
CA THR A 18 -32.39 11.13 -11.86
C THR A 18 -33.48 12.16 -11.58
N VAL A 19 -34.27 12.46 -12.59
CA VAL A 19 -35.54 13.18 -12.50
C VAL A 19 -36.64 12.19 -12.84
N SER A 20 -37.67 12.13 -11.99
CA SER A 20 -38.80 11.22 -12.17
C SER A 20 -40.13 11.95 -12.03
N GLY A 21 -41.22 11.33 -12.51
CA GLY A 21 -42.53 11.97 -12.61
C GLY A 21 -42.71 12.69 -13.94
N ASP A 22 -43.40 13.83 -13.93
CA ASP A 22 -43.59 14.65 -15.13
C ASP A 22 -42.33 15.49 -15.38
N PHE A 23 -41.60 15.18 -16.45
CA PHE A 23 -40.47 15.96 -16.95
C PHE A 23 -40.39 15.89 -18.48
N ASN A 24 -39.63 16.79 -19.09
CA ASN A 24 -39.27 16.72 -20.50
C ASN A 24 -37.78 16.43 -20.65
N THR A 25 -37.44 15.63 -21.66
CA THR A 25 -36.05 15.54 -22.13
C THR A 25 -35.52 16.94 -22.46
N GLY A 26 -34.36 17.28 -21.91
CA GLY A 26 -33.77 18.60 -22.07
C GLY A 26 -34.10 19.61 -20.97
N ASP A 27 -34.97 19.26 -19.99
CA ASP A 27 -35.15 20.09 -18.81
C ASP A 27 -33.80 20.34 -18.12
N THR A 28 -33.54 21.59 -17.73
CA THR A 28 -32.27 21.98 -17.13
C THR A 28 -32.22 21.57 -15.67
N VAL A 29 -31.18 20.82 -15.32
CA VAL A 29 -30.81 20.51 -13.94
C VAL A 29 -29.69 21.46 -13.55
N THR A 30 -29.83 22.12 -12.41
CA THR A 30 -28.81 22.98 -11.79
C THR A 30 -28.35 22.34 -10.50
N LEU A 31 -27.05 22.12 -10.36
CA LEU A 31 -26.38 21.73 -9.12
C LEU A 31 -25.59 22.92 -8.59
N THR A 32 -25.77 23.28 -7.34
CA THR A 32 -25.06 24.38 -6.68
C THR A 32 -24.06 23.80 -5.67
N VAL A 33 -22.80 24.21 -5.79
CA VAL A 33 -21.69 23.83 -4.89
C VAL A 33 -20.87 25.09 -4.58
N ASP A 34 -20.60 25.36 -3.30
CA ASP A 34 -19.93 26.60 -2.85
C ASP A 34 -20.55 27.88 -3.48
N GLY A 35 -21.88 27.90 -3.58
CA GLY A 35 -22.65 29.00 -4.20
C GLY A 35 -22.47 29.17 -5.71
N THR A 36 -21.80 28.24 -6.39
CA THR A 36 -21.62 28.23 -7.85
C THR A 36 -22.56 27.23 -8.51
N ASP A 37 -23.27 27.67 -9.54
CA ASP A 37 -24.21 26.84 -10.30
C ASP A 37 -23.52 26.12 -11.46
N TYR A 38 -23.74 24.80 -11.53
CA TYR A 38 -23.34 23.90 -12.60
C TYR A 38 -24.58 23.33 -13.25
N THR A 39 -24.70 23.45 -14.58
CA THR A 39 -25.93 23.08 -15.29
C THR A 39 -25.73 21.94 -16.27
N GLY A 40 -26.71 21.05 -16.32
CA GLY A 40 -26.84 20.03 -17.35
C GLY A 40 -28.30 19.86 -17.75
N THR A 41 -28.58 18.83 -18.53
CA THR A 41 -29.94 18.51 -18.98
C THR A 41 -30.29 17.07 -18.65
N VAL A 42 -31.54 16.83 -18.26
CA VAL A 42 -32.07 15.47 -18.14
C VAL A 42 -32.25 14.83 -19.51
N ASP A 43 -31.90 13.56 -19.64
CA ASP A 43 -32.07 12.79 -20.87
C ASP A 43 -33.51 12.23 -21.03
N ALA A 44 -33.72 11.34 -22.00
CA ALA A 44 -35.03 10.73 -22.26
C ALA A 44 -35.42 9.61 -21.28
N LEU A 45 -34.46 9.10 -20.51
CA LEU A 45 -34.68 8.09 -19.46
C LEU A 45 -34.88 8.73 -18.08
N GLY A 46 -34.59 10.03 -17.95
CA GLY A 46 -34.65 10.75 -16.69
C GLY A 46 -33.29 10.89 -16.02
N ASP A 47 -32.20 10.49 -16.67
CA ASP A 47 -30.86 10.54 -16.10
C ASP A 47 -30.17 11.88 -16.41
N TYR A 48 -29.32 12.35 -15.51
CA TYR A 48 -28.41 13.48 -15.76
C TYR A 48 -27.00 13.20 -15.21
N SER A 49 -26.01 13.86 -15.80
CA SER A 49 -24.61 13.86 -15.36
C SER A 49 -24.05 15.25 -15.58
N ILE A 50 -23.53 15.87 -14.52
CA ILE A 50 -22.95 17.21 -14.55
C ILE A 50 -21.55 17.10 -13.97
N ASP A 51 -20.55 17.44 -14.79
CA ASP A 51 -19.16 17.47 -14.35
C ASP A 51 -18.92 18.72 -13.48
N ILE A 52 -18.54 18.50 -12.23
CA ILE A 52 -18.17 19.54 -11.27
C ILE A 52 -16.68 19.42 -10.99
N PRO A 53 -15.88 20.50 -11.07
CA PRO A 53 -14.48 20.46 -10.68
C PRO A 53 -14.35 19.95 -9.25
N GLY A 54 -13.58 18.88 -9.05
CA GLY A 54 -13.34 18.30 -7.73
C GLY A 54 -12.72 19.32 -6.76
N SER A 55 -11.95 20.27 -7.27
CA SER A 55 -11.42 21.38 -6.47
C SER A 55 -12.51 22.29 -5.88
N ALA A 56 -13.66 22.44 -6.55
CA ALA A 56 -14.82 23.15 -6.02
C ALA A 56 -15.51 22.32 -4.93
N LEU A 57 -15.69 21.01 -5.16
CA LEU A 57 -16.22 20.08 -4.15
C LEU A 57 -15.31 20.01 -2.91
N ALA A 58 -13.99 20.08 -3.08
CA ALA A 58 -13.03 20.07 -1.96
C ALA A 58 -13.02 21.39 -1.18
N ALA A 59 -13.35 22.51 -1.83
CA ALA A 59 -13.40 23.83 -1.22
C ALA A 59 -14.74 24.14 -0.54
N ASP A 60 -15.80 23.42 -0.90
CA ASP A 60 -17.14 23.59 -0.35
C ASP A 60 -17.18 23.25 1.15
N ALA A 61 -17.47 24.27 1.96
CA ALA A 61 -17.29 24.21 3.39
C ALA A 61 -18.39 23.41 4.12
N ASP A 62 -19.59 23.31 3.54
CA ASP A 62 -20.68 22.53 4.12
C ASP A 62 -20.81 21.13 3.50
N THR A 63 -20.01 20.82 2.47
CA THR A 63 -19.92 19.53 1.80
C THR A 63 -21.29 19.05 1.30
N THR A 64 -22.00 19.95 0.63
CA THR A 64 -23.33 19.71 0.09
C THR A 64 -23.44 20.07 -1.39
N VAL A 65 -24.20 19.26 -2.12
CA VAL A 65 -24.61 19.57 -3.50
C VAL A 65 -26.11 19.80 -3.49
N ASP A 66 -26.52 21.04 -3.74
CA ASP A 66 -27.93 21.41 -3.84
C ASP A 66 -28.41 21.31 -5.29
N GLY A 67 -29.37 20.43 -5.56
CA GLY A 67 -29.94 20.21 -6.86
C GLY A 67 -31.29 20.89 -7.06
N SER A 68 -31.55 21.40 -8.26
CA SER A 68 -32.87 21.83 -8.68
C SER A 68 -33.13 21.53 -10.16
N VAL A 69 -34.40 21.29 -10.49
CA VAL A 69 -34.86 21.12 -11.87
C VAL A 69 -36.18 21.85 -12.05
N THR A 70 -36.38 22.44 -13.23
CA THR A 70 -37.64 23.07 -13.62
C THR A 70 -38.16 22.41 -14.90
N THR A 71 -39.43 22.04 -14.91
CA THR A 71 -40.11 21.47 -16.07
C THR A 71 -41.32 22.31 -16.46
N THR A 72 -41.68 22.31 -17.74
CA THR A 72 -42.87 23.00 -18.25
C THR A 72 -43.69 22.04 -19.10
N ASP A 73 -44.96 21.84 -18.76
CA ASP A 73 -45.84 20.98 -19.54
C ASP A 73 -46.29 21.62 -20.87
N THR A 74 -46.97 20.83 -21.71
CA THR A 74 -47.48 21.31 -23.01
C THR A 74 -48.51 22.44 -22.91
N ALA A 75 -49.15 22.62 -21.75
CA ALA A 75 -50.10 23.69 -21.48
C ALA A 75 -49.42 24.96 -20.93
N GLY A 76 -48.12 24.91 -20.65
CA GLY A 76 -47.34 26.00 -20.09
C GLY A 76 -47.32 26.06 -18.56
N ASN A 77 -47.77 25.01 -17.86
CA ASN A 77 -47.65 24.92 -16.41
C ASN A 77 -46.21 24.59 -16.02
N ILE A 78 -45.68 25.25 -14.99
CA ILE A 78 -44.31 25.08 -14.51
C ILE A 78 -44.31 24.25 -13.22
N GLY A 79 -43.43 23.26 -13.15
CA GLY A 79 -43.12 22.49 -11.94
C GLY A 79 -41.64 22.60 -11.58
N THR A 80 -41.33 22.54 -10.28
CA THR A 80 -39.95 22.57 -9.76
C THR A 80 -39.75 21.46 -8.74
N ALA A 81 -38.57 20.85 -8.74
CA ALA A 81 -38.12 19.94 -7.70
C ALA A 81 -36.72 20.32 -7.22
N THR A 82 -36.42 20.02 -5.97
CA THR A 82 -35.13 20.27 -5.33
C THR A 82 -34.71 19.07 -4.49
N ASP A 83 -33.41 18.85 -4.36
CA ASP A 83 -32.83 17.84 -3.48
C ASP A 83 -31.45 18.30 -2.98
N THR A 84 -30.95 17.71 -1.90
CA THR A 84 -29.62 18.02 -1.36
C THR A 84 -28.89 16.74 -1.02
N GLN A 85 -27.67 16.59 -1.55
CA GLN A 85 -26.79 15.46 -1.25
C GLN A 85 -25.59 15.93 -0.42
N VAL A 86 -25.35 15.29 0.72
CA VAL A 86 -24.16 15.53 1.56
C VAL A 86 -23.03 14.57 1.17
N TYR A 87 -21.79 15.01 1.21
CA TYR A 87 -20.60 14.17 1.00
C TYR A 87 -19.53 14.49 2.05
N SER A 88 -18.41 13.79 2.03
CA SER A 88 -17.23 14.13 2.85
C SER A 88 -15.99 14.27 1.98
N VAL A 89 -14.97 14.94 2.48
CA VAL A 89 -13.71 15.16 1.77
C VAL A 89 -12.58 14.55 2.60
N ASP A 90 -11.79 13.68 1.97
CA ASP A 90 -10.56 13.14 2.54
C ASP A 90 -9.47 13.08 1.47
N VAL A 91 -8.66 14.13 1.41
CA VAL A 91 -7.59 14.29 0.43
C VAL A 91 -6.21 14.03 1.04
N VAL A 92 -6.16 13.49 2.26
CA VAL A 92 -4.91 13.29 2.99
C VAL A 92 -4.45 11.86 2.79
N ALA A 93 -3.37 11.70 2.01
CA ALA A 93 -2.76 10.38 1.86
C ALA A 93 -2.17 9.88 3.19
N PRO A 94 -2.19 8.56 3.43
CA PRO A 94 -1.54 7.96 4.59
C PRO A 94 -0.03 8.18 4.56
N ILE A 95 0.62 8.08 5.73
CA ILE A 95 2.08 8.22 5.89
C ILE A 95 2.67 6.93 6.48
N PRO A 96 2.87 5.87 5.67
CA PRO A 96 3.50 4.64 6.14
C PRO A 96 5.01 4.82 6.33
N THR A 97 5.61 3.98 7.17
CA THR A 97 7.06 3.74 7.23
C THR A 97 7.32 2.25 7.14
N LEU A 98 8.42 1.84 6.52
CA LEU A 98 8.87 0.45 6.48
C LEU A 98 10.24 0.35 7.14
N ALA A 99 10.47 -0.71 7.90
CA ALA A 99 11.77 -1.11 8.39
C ALA A 99 11.95 -2.61 8.12
N ILE A 100 13.14 -2.99 7.68
CA ILE A 100 13.60 -4.38 7.57
C ILE A 100 14.61 -4.63 8.69
N ASP A 101 14.43 -5.69 9.45
CA ASP A 101 15.36 -6.06 10.52
C ASP A 101 16.66 -6.67 9.94
N ASP A 102 17.64 -6.92 10.80
CA ASP A 102 18.85 -7.65 10.43
C ASP A 102 18.52 -9.00 9.77
N ILE A 103 19.26 -9.34 8.71
CA ILE A 103 19.10 -10.62 8.02
C ILE A 103 19.79 -11.69 8.86
N THR A 104 18.99 -12.55 9.49
CA THR A 104 19.42 -13.42 10.60
C THR A 104 19.81 -12.61 11.86
N ALA A 105 20.10 -13.29 12.97
CA ALA A 105 20.28 -12.64 14.27
C ALA A 105 21.55 -11.77 14.37
N ASP A 106 22.53 -11.95 13.49
CA ASP A 106 23.80 -11.24 13.50
C ASP A 106 24.06 -10.44 12.22
N ASN A 107 23.07 -10.36 11.31
CA ASN A 107 23.17 -9.72 10.00
C ASN A 107 24.26 -10.33 9.09
N ILE A 108 24.61 -11.61 9.35
CA ILE A 108 25.58 -12.38 8.57
C ILE A 108 24.93 -13.69 8.16
N LEU A 109 24.77 -13.91 6.86
CA LEU A 109 24.30 -15.17 6.33
C LEU A 109 25.42 -16.21 6.34
N ASN A 110 25.30 -17.24 7.17
CA ASN A 110 26.25 -18.33 7.26
C ASN A 110 25.90 -19.51 6.34
N ALA A 111 26.80 -20.51 6.27
CA ALA A 111 26.62 -21.69 5.41
C ALA A 111 25.37 -22.53 5.72
N THR A 112 24.90 -22.53 6.98
CA THR A 112 23.70 -23.29 7.36
C THR A 112 22.44 -22.53 6.95
N GLU A 113 22.40 -21.22 7.20
CA GLU A 113 21.28 -20.36 6.80
C GLU A 113 21.15 -20.27 5.28
N ALA A 114 22.26 -20.20 4.55
CA ALA A 114 22.26 -20.26 3.08
C ALA A 114 21.67 -21.57 2.51
N GLY A 115 21.56 -22.62 3.32
CA GLY A 115 20.98 -23.91 2.96
C GLY A 115 19.51 -24.10 3.36
N ALA A 116 18.88 -23.10 3.98
CA ALA A 116 17.51 -23.15 4.47
C ALA A 116 16.73 -21.88 4.06
N ASP A 117 15.43 -21.87 4.33
CA ASP A 117 14.66 -20.62 4.24
C ASP A 117 14.97 -19.73 5.44
N VAL A 118 15.15 -18.44 5.19
CA VAL A 118 15.43 -17.39 6.18
C VAL A 118 14.18 -16.52 6.29
N ALA A 119 13.61 -16.44 7.50
CA ALA A 119 12.55 -15.50 7.79
C ALA A 119 13.14 -14.08 7.85
N VAL A 120 12.84 -13.26 6.84
CA VAL A 120 13.15 -11.83 6.85
C VAL A 120 12.00 -11.10 7.54
N THR A 121 12.31 -10.44 8.65
CA THR A 121 11.33 -9.74 9.49
C THR A 121 11.48 -8.24 9.38
N GLY A 122 10.47 -7.53 9.86
CA GLY A 122 10.53 -6.10 10.02
C GLY A 122 9.20 -5.54 10.48
N THR A 123 9.07 -4.22 10.39
CA THR A 123 7.88 -3.50 10.82
C THR A 123 7.37 -2.51 9.79
N VAL A 124 6.05 -2.33 9.75
CA VAL A 124 5.38 -1.21 9.11
C VAL A 124 4.85 -0.31 10.22
N GLY A 125 5.23 0.97 10.17
CA GLY A 125 4.81 1.99 11.13
C GLY A 125 4.06 3.12 10.44
N GLY A 126 3.70 4.15 11.21
CA GLY A 126 2.90 5.27 10.72
C GLY A 126 1.46 4.85 10.44
N ASP A 127 0.89 5.34 9.34
CA ASP A 127 -0.42 4.89 8.88
C ASP A 127 -0.26 3.58 8.09
N PHE A 128 -0.96 2.53 8.51
CA PHE A 128 -1.04 1.26 7.81
C PHE A 128 -2.33 0.53 8.16
N ASN A 129 -2.69 -0.47 7.33
CA ASN A 129 -3.77 -1.40 7.63
C ASN A 129 -3.21 -2.81 7.84
N THR A 130 -3.78 -3.55 8.78
CA THR A 130 -3.57 -5.00 8.85
C THR A 130 -3.90 -5.64 7.51
N GLY A 131 -2.97 -6.44 6.99
CA GLY A 131 -3.11 -7.05 5.67
C GLY A 131 -2.50 -6.26 4.51
N ASP A 132 -1.96 -5.05 4.75
CA ASP A 132 -1.14 -4.37 3.73
C ASP A 132 0.00 -5.30 3.29
N THR A 133 0.23 -5.35 1.98
CA THR A 133 1.21 -6.25 1.38
C THR A 133 2.60 -5.63 1.45
N VAL A 134 3.54 -6.35 2.07
CA VAL A 134 4.97 -6.06 2.05
C VAL A 134 5.61 -6.92 0.95
N THR A 135 6.41 -6.29 0.11
CA THR A 135 7.18 -6.96 -0.95
C THR A 135 8.67 -6.75 -0.69
N LEU A 136 9.41 -7.85 -0.55
CA LEU A 136 10.87 -7.87 -0.46
C LEU A 136 11.45 -8.34 -1.79
N THR A 137 12.46 -7.64 -2.29
CA THR A 137 13.19 -7.99 -3.51
C THR A 137 14.59 -8.46 -3.14
N VAL A 138 14.96 -9.67 -3.57
CA VAL A 138 16.28 -10.28 -3.34
C VAL A 138 16.72 -10.95 -4.64
N ASP A 139 17.93 -10.67 -5.13
CA ASP A 139 18.44 -11.17 -6.42
C ASP A 139 17.43 -10.95 -7.58
N GLY A 140 16.74 -9.81 -7.55
CA GLY A 140 15.70 -9.44 -8.52
C GLY A 140 14.42 -10.27 -8.47
N THR A 141 14.22 -11.08 -7.42
CA THR A 141 13.00 -11.87 -7.20
C THR A 141 12.17 -11.27 -6.06
N ASP A 142 10.87 -11.14 -6.28
CA ASP A 142 9.92 -10.61 -5.31
C ASP A 142 9.37 -11.71 -4.39
N TYR A 143 9.36 -11.43 -3.09
CA TYR A 143 8.79 -12.24 -2.03
C TYR A 143 7.78 -11.40 -1.26
N THR A 144 6.55 -11.91 -1.09
CA THR A 144 5.46 -11.11 -0.52
C THR A 144 4.95 -11.69 0.78
N GLY A 145 4.60 -10.82 1.71
CA GLY A 145 3.87 -11.14 2.93
C GLY A 145 2.90 -10.02 3.28
N THR A 146 2.24 -10.16 4.43
CA THR A 146 1.29 -9.16 4.93
C THR A 146 1.69 -8.68 6.30
N VAL A 147 1.46 -7.39 6.57
CA VAL A 147 1.59 -6.84 7.92
C VAL A 147 0.46 -7.33 8.82
N ASP A 148 0.79 -7.63 10.07
CA ASP A 148 -0.19 -8.01 11.08
C ASP A 148 -0.85 -6.80 11.78
N ALA A 149 -1.56 -7.03 12.88
CA ALA A 149 -2.24 -5.97 13.63
C ALA A 149 -1.32 -5.14 14.55
N LEU A 150 -0.10 -5.62 14.79
CA LEU A 150 0.92 -4.91 15.57
C LEU A 150 1.88 -4.12 14.69
N GLY A 151 1.83 -4.34 13.37
CA GLY A 151 2.75 -3.72 12.41
C GLY A 151 3.90 -4.64 12.02
N ASP A 152 3.91 -5.90 12.47
CA ASP A 152 5.01 -6.83 12.21
C ASP A 152 4.76 -7.61 10.90
N TYR A 153 5.83 -7.97 10.19
CA TYR A 153 5.78 -8.94 9.09
C TYR A 153 6.95 -9.93 9.16
N SER A 154 6.76 -11.10 8.53
CA SER A 154 7.78 -12.14 8.38
C SER A 154 7.58 -12.80 7.02
N ILE A 155 8.61 -12.77 6.18
CA ILE A 155 8.59 -13.31 4.82
C ILE A 155 9.74 -14.29 4.67
N ASP A 156 9.42 -15.54 4.34
CA ASP A 156 10.43 -16.57 4.10
C ASP A 156 11.11 -16.34 2.74
N VAL A 157 12.42 -16.12 2.78
CA VAL A 157 13.29 -15.96 1.61
C VAL A 157 14.28 -17.14 1.59
N PRO A 158 14.45 -17.85 0.47
CA PRO A 158 15.46 -18.89 0.37
C PRO A 158 16.85 -18.33 0.68
N GLY A 159 17.56 -18.89 1.66
CA GLY A 159 18.92 -18.49 2.00
C GLY A 159 19.89 -18.64 0.83
N SER A 160 19.60 -19.52 -0.12
CA SER A 160 20.37 -19.64 -1.35
C SER A 160 20.21 -18.44 -2.30
N ALA A 161 19.06 -17.75 -2.27
CA ALA A 161 18.86 -16.49 -2.99
C ALA A 161 19.64 -15.36 -2.31
N LEU A 162 19.56 -15.24 -0.98
CA LEU A 162 20.35 -14.30 -0.20
C LEU A 162 21.87 -14.51 -0.39
N ALA A 163 22.33 -15.77 -0.47
CA ALA A 163 23.74 -16.05 -0.71
C ALA A 163 24.21 -15.73 -2.14
N ALA A 164 23.30 -15.75 -3.11
CA ALA A 164 23.58 -15.48 -4.53
C ALA A 164 23.45 -14.00 -4.89
N ASP A 165 22.73 -13.24 -4.06
CA ASP A 165 22.46 -11.83 -4.25
C ASP A 165 23.76 -10.99 -4.24
N GLY A 166 24.06 -10.41 -5.40
CA GLY A 166 25.39 -9.87 -5.69
C GLY A 166 25.71 -8.56 -4.97
N ASP A 167 24.70 -7.80 -4.54
CA ASP A 167 24.86 -6.56 -3.78
C ASP A 167 24.55 -6.72 -2.29
N THR A 168 24.11 -7.90 -1.86
CA THR A 168 23.81 -8.26 -0.46
C THR A 168 22.80 -7.32 0.18
N THR A 169 21.73 -7.01 -0.55
CA THR A 169 20.65 -6.14 -0.09
C THR A 169 19.29 -6.83 -0.12
N VAL A 170 18.43 -6.48 0.83
CA VAL A 170 17.00 -6.77 0.77
C VAL A 170 16.28 -5.45 0.60
N ASP A 171 15.66 -5.24 -0.55
CA ASP A 171 14.86 -4.06 -0.83
C ASP A 171 13.39 -4.32 -0.50
N GLY A 172 12.81 -3.53 0.38
CA GLY A 172 11.43 -3.65 0.81
C GLY A 172 10.55 -2.52 0.28
N SER A 173 9.29 -2.85 0.02
CA SER A 173 8.24 -1.87 -0.21
C SER A 173 6.92 -2.30 0.45
N VAL A 174 6.14 -1.32 0.88
CA VAL A 174 4.77 -1.50 1.34
C VAL A 174 3.91 -0.39 0.77
N THR A 175 2.67 -0.71 0.42
CA THR A 175 1.66 0.28 0.02
C THR A 175 0.45 0.14 0.91
N THR A 176 -0.01 1.27 1.44
CA THR A 176 -1.22 1.36 2.24
C THR A 176 -2.23 2.27 1.56
N THR A 177 -3.51 1.99 1.74
CA THR A 177 -4.62 2.77 1.17
C THR A 177 -5.65 3.03 2.25
N ASP A 178 -6.06 4.29 2.41
CA ASP A 178 -7.08 4.65 3.37
C ASP A 178 -8.51 4.31 2.88
N ALA A 179 -9.52 4.66 3.67
CA ALA A 179 -10.92 4.38 3.34
C ALA A 179 -11.46 5.24 2.18
N ALA A 180 -10.84 6.39 1.88
CA ALA A 180 -11.19 7.26 0.77
C ALA A 180 -10.55 6.81 -0.55
N GLY A 181 -9.57 5.90 -0.48
CA GLY A 181 -8.81 5.42 -1.63
C GLY A 181 -7.54 6.22 -1.89
N ASN A 182 -7.07 7.06 -0.97
CA ASN A 182 -5.74 7.65 -1.09
C ASN A 182 -4.70 6.59 -0.72
N SER A 183 -3.69 6.43 -1.57
CA SER A 183 -2.60 5.47 -1.35
C SER A 183 -1.28 6.18 -1.12
N ALA A 184 -0.43 5.57 -0.29
CA ALA A 184 0.97 5.94 -0.15
C ALA A 184 1.84 4.70 0.02
N SER A 185 3.11 4.84 -0.30
CA SER A 185 4.08 3.75 -0.20
C SER A 185 5.27 4.17 0.65
N ALA A 186 5.87 3.19 1.31
CA ALA A 186 7.16 3.31 1.98
C ALA A 186 8.11 2.23 1.47
N THR A 187 9.41 2.53 1.51
CA THR A 187 10.47 1.64 1.09
C THR A 187 11.59 1.64 2.13
N ASP A 188 12.31 0.53 2.21
CA ASP A 188 13.53 0.42 3.02
C ASP A 188 14.51 -0.52 2.33
N THR A 189 15.80 -0.42 2.66
CA THR A 189 16.85 -1.29 2.12
C THR A 189 17.74 -1.76 3.27
N GLN A 190 17.77 -3.07 3.51
CA GLN A 190 18.66 -3.69 4.50
C GLN A 190 19.89 -4.29 3.83
N LEU A 191 21.07 -3.85 4.25
CA LEU A 191 22.34 -4.45 3.85
C LEU A 191 22.73 -5.55 4.84
N TYR A 192 23.20 -6.69 4.33
CA TYR A 192 23.75 -7.78 5.13
C TYR A 192 25.10 -8.24 4.59
N SER A 193 25.72 -9.24 5.21
CA SER A 193 26.94 -9.85 4.69
C SER A 193 26.81 -11.37 4.61
N VAL A 194 27.69 -12.01 3.84
CA VAL A 194 27.66 -13.46 3.62
C VAL A 194 29.01 -14.06 4.00
N ASP A 195 29.01 -15.02 4.93
CA ASP A 195 30.17 -15.85 5.27
C ASP A 195 29.79 -17.34 5.31
N THR A 196 29.94 -17.99 4.16
CA THR A 196 29.71 -19.43 4.02
C THR A 196 30.99 -20.25 4.15
N THR A 197 32.12 -19.65 4.56
CA THR A 197 33.40 -20.35 4.65
C THR A 197 33.52 -21.17 5.93
N LEU A 198 33.60 -22.50 5.79
CA LEU A 198 33.75 -23.38 6.94
C LEU A 198 35.18 -23.36 7.49
N PRO A 199 35.38 -23.27 8.82
CA PRO A 199 36.70 -23.41 9.41
C PRO A 199 37.23 -24.83 9.25
N ILE A 200 38.49 -24.98 8.85
CA ILE A 200 39.16 -26.29 8.69
C ILE A 200 40.22 -26.43 9.80
N PRO A 201 39.92 -27.15 10.90
CA PRO A 201 40.90 -27.36 11.95
C PRO A 201 41.98 -28.35 11.53
N VAL A 202 43.20 -28.13 11.99
CA VAL A 202 44.33 -29.07 11.88
C VAL A 202 44.73 -29.51 13.29
N LEU A 203 44.78 -30.82 13.51
CA LEU A 203 45.22 -31.43 14.77
C LEU A 203 46.45 -32.28 14.48
N GLU A 204 47.52 -32.00 15.21
CA GLU A 204 48.74 -32.80 15.23
C GLU A 204 48.92 -33.37 16.64
N ILE A 205 49.32 -34.64 16.72
CA ILE A 205 49.70 -35.29 17.97
C ILE A 205 51.16 -35.66 17.80
N ASP A 206 52.00 -35.16 18.70
CA ASP A 206 53.42 -35.49 18.72
C ASP A 206 53.63 -36.99 18.97
N ASP A 207 54.83 -37.48 18.64
CA ASP A 207 55.23 -38.84 18.92
C ASP A 207 55.05 -39.19 20.42
N ILE A 208 54.54 -40.40 20.69
CA ILE A 208 54.40 -40.88 22.06
C ILE A 208 55.76 -41.43 22.49
N THR A 209 56.50 -40.65 23.28
CA THR A 209 57.96 -40.77 23.53
C THR A 209 58.79 -40.27 22.34
N ALA A 210 60.10 -40.10 22.51
CA ALA A 210 60.95 -39.41 21.53
C ALA A 210 61.10 -40.15 20.18
N ASP A 211 60.80 -41.45 20.13
CA ASP A 211 60.87 -42.29 18.93
C ASP A 211 59.54 -42.97 18.60
N ASN A 212 58.46 -42.57 19.28
CA ASN A 212 57.13 -43.18 19.16
C ASN A 212 57.08 -44.67 19.54
N ILE A 213 58.01 -45.15 20.39
CA ILE A 213 58.04 -46.53 20.87
C ILE A 213 58.09 -46.55 22.40
N LEU A 214 56.97 -46.93 23.03
CA LEU A 214 56.96 -47.14 24.48
C LEU A 214 57.85 -48.33 24.87
N ASN A 215 58.99 -48.04 25.50
CA ASN A 215 59.90 -49.06 26.00
C ASN A 215 59.71 -49.33 27.50
N ALA A 216 60.37 -50.37 28.03
CA ALA A 216 60.21 -50.77 29.43
C ALA A 216 60.71 -49.71 30.43
N ALA A 217 61.66 -48.85 30.05
CA ALA A 217 62.12 -47.77 30.92
C ALA A 217 61.11 -46.61 30.97
N GLU A 218 60.40 -46.37 29.87
CA GLU A 218 59.33 -45.36 29.77
C GLU A 218 57.99 -45.87 30.32
N ALA A 219 57.77 -47.19 30.34
CA ALA A 219 56.56 -47.81 30.86
C ALA A 219 56.50 -47.92 32.40
N GLY A 220 57.64 -47.73 33.09
CA GLY A 220 57.81 -47.94 34.53
C GLY A 220 58.26 -49.35 34.92
#